data_AF-A0A6J4LAD3-F1
#
_entry.id   AF-A0A6J4LAD3-F1
#
_cell.length_a   1.000
_cell.length_b   1.000
_cell.length_c   1.000
_cell.angle_alpha   90.00
_cell.angle_beta   90.00
_cell.angle_gamma   90.00
#
_symmetry.space_group_name_H-M   'P 1'
#
loop_
_entity.id
_entity.type
_entity.pdbx_description
1 polymer ?
#
loop_
_entity_poly.entity_id
_entity_poly.type
_entity_poly.pdbx_seq_one_letter_code
_entity_poly.pdbx_strand_id
1 'polypeptide(L)'
;MKTPLMAGVALLACVTALTGCDAQPSTDAVTGTVGTEMSSAIEKARRKLDTGNITVSNSGPGKAEITPTGDLLIDGRTVPVSPQQRALLLDYRTKVAEVAGAGMDIGTQGAGLAMKAMGEAMRGVFTGDTQGIEQRVESQADGIREAARKLCDRLPALHASQKQLAAALPEFAPYATMTTKDVTDCYQDVTDGDSNPPGPPTASIAPSPTAGAAPSDPVAGAE
;
A
#
# COMPACT_ATOMS: atom_id res chain seq x y z
N MET A 1 48.98 -24.82 43.24
CA MET A 1 49.22 -23.50 43.89
C MET A 1 48.54 -22.45 43.04
N LYS A 2 47.89 -21.38 43.50
CA LYS A 2 47.32 -20.97 44.79
C LYS A 2 46.60 -19.64 44.47
N THR A 3 45.26 -19.68 44.47
CA THR A 3 44.31 -18.58 44.77
C THR A 3 44.26 -17.26 43.96
N PRO A 4 43.09 -16.56 44.02
CA PRO A 4 42.56 -15.61 43.03
C PRO A 4 42.59 -14.15 43.56
N LEU A 5 41.81 -13.22 42.97
CA LEU A 5 40.91 -12.24 43.65
C LEU A 5 40.78 -10.87 42.89
N MET A 6 39.51 -10.47 42.60
CA MET A 6 38.92 -9.09 42.53
C MET A 6 39.52 -8.06 41.55
N ALA A 7 38.85 -7.01 41.06
CA ALA A 7 37.49 -6.47 41.04
C ALA A 7 37.49 -5.35 39.98
N GLY A 8 36.33 -4.93 39.48
CA GLY A 8 36.24 -3.66 38.74
C GLY A 8 35.07 -3.54 37.79
N VAL A 9 33.86 -3.40 38.32
CA VAL A 9 32.69 -2.89 37.59
C VAL A 9 32.97 -1.44 37.20
N ALA A 10 33.15 -1.17 35.91
CA ALA A 10 33.19 0.18 35.37
C ALA A 10 31.80 0.56 34.85
N LEU A 11 31.03 1.24 35.71
CA LEU A 11 29.78 1.91 35.40
C LEU A 11 30.11 3.13 34.52
N LEU A 12 30.07 2.99 33.19
CA LEU A 12 30.34 4.07 32.26
C LEU A 12 29.06 4.90 32.04
N ALA A 13 28.92 5.96 32.83
CA ALA A 13 27.94 7.02 32.62
C ALA A 13 28.29 7.81 31.34
N CYS A 14 27.58 7.57 30.24
CA CYS A 14 27.54 8.48 29.11
C CYS A 14 26.42 9.51 29.35
N VAL A 15 26.77 10.60 30.06
CA VAL A 15 26.06 11.86 29.96
C VAL A 15 26.64 12.59 28.77
N THR A 16 25.93 12.58 27.64
CA THR A 16 26.17 13.47 26.50
C THR A 16 24.94 14.32 26.27
N ALA A 17 25.18 15.61 26.07
CA ALA A 17 24.21 16.69 26.08
C ALA A 17 23.10 16.51 25.02
N LEU A 18 21.84 16.48 25.49
CA LEU A 18 20.69 16.86 24.68
C LEU A 18 20.55 18.39 24.74
N THR A 19 21.27 19.11 23.88
CA THR A 19 20.72 20.34 23.29
C THR A 19 19.98 19.92 22.02
N GLY A 20 18.84 19.28 22.21
CA GLY A 20 17.91 18.90 21.15
C GLY A 20 16.73 19.85 21.16
N CYS A 21 16.32 20.30 19.98
CA CYS A 21 15.24 21.25 19.74
C CYS A 21 14.00 21.01 20.63
N ASP A 22 13.66 22.00 21.44
CA ASP A 22 12.27 22.23 21.88
C ASP A 22 11.45 22.64 20.65
N ALA A 23 11.08 21.64 19.87
CA ALA A 23 10.00 21.69 18.90
C ALA A 23 9.10 20.50 19.23
N GLN A 24 8.36 20.65 20.32
CA GLN A 24 7.21 19.81 20.61
C GLN A 24 6.30 19.90 19.38
N PRO A 25 6.05 18.80 18.62
CA PRO A 25 5.22 18.89 17.44
C PRO A 25 3.80 19.19 17.91
N SER A 26 3.34 20.42 17.66
CA SER A 26 1.94 20.78 17.78
C SER A 26 1.16 19.84 16.86
N THR A 27 0.29 19.02 17.45
CA THR A 27 -0.55 18.02 16.78
C THR A 27 -1.44 18.61 15.67
N ASP A 28 -1.67 19.92 15.70
CA ASP A 28 -2.41 20.68 14.66
C ASP A 28 -1.60 20.95 13.39
N ALA A 29 -0.26 21.02 13.46
CA ALA A 29 0.60 21.27 12.30
C ALA A 29 0.94 19.98 11.53
N VAL A 30 0.91 18.83 12.22
CA VAL A 30 1.18 17.50 11.63
C VAL A 30 0.00 16.93 10.86
N THR A 31 -1.23 17.39 11.12
CA THR A 31 -2.44 16.88 10.46
C THR A 31 -2.72 17.53 9.11
N GLY A 32 -2.42 18.82 8.95
CA GLY A 32 -2.78 19.59 7.75
C GLY A 32 -1.91 19.27 6.51
N THR A 33 -0.58 19.23 6.67
CA THR A 33 0.35 19.00 5.55
C THR A 33 0.43 17.53 5.16
N VAL A 34 0.53 16.63 6.15
CA VAL A 34 0.63 15.17 5.92
C VAL A 34 -0.65 14.61 5.30
N GLY A 35 -1.83 15.05 5.75
CA GLY A 35 -3.12 14.62 5.17
C GLY A 35 -3.30 15.05 3.72
N THR A 36 -2.82 16.24 3.37
CA THR A 36 -2.86 16.77 2.00
C THR A 36 -1.92 16.01 1.07
N GLU A 37 -0.69 15.72 1.53
CA GLU A 37 0.28 14.94 0.75
C GLU A 37 -0.21 13.50 0.51
N MET A 38 -0.78 12.85 1.53
CA MET A 38 -1.37 11.52 1.38
C MET A 38 -2.51 11.49 0.36
N SER A 39 -3.42 12.46 0.44
CA SER A 39 -4.55 12.59 -0.52
C SER A 39 -4.04 12.79 -1.95
N SER A 40 -3.02 13.64 -2.13
CA SER A 40 -2.37 13.85 -3.42
C SER A 40 -1.69 12.60 -3.96
N ALA A 41 -1.05 11.81 -3.08
CA ALA A 41 -0.40 10.56 -3.46
C ALA A 41 -1.42 9.51 -3.92
N ILE A 42 -2.55 9.36 -3.23
CA ILE A 42 -3.66 8.47 -3.62
C ILE A 42 -4.22 8.88 -4.98
N GLU A 43 -4.48 10.18 -5.15
CA GLU A 43 -5.03 10.72 -6.39
C GLU A 43 -4.04 10.56 -7.57
N LYS A 44 -2.74 10.72 -7.31
CA LYS A 44 -1.69 10.36 -8.28
C LYS A 44 -1.66 8.87 -8.58
N ALA A 45 -1.89 8.00 -7.59
CA ALA A 45 -1.94 6.56 -7.77
C ALA A 45 -3.14 6.16 -8.64
N ARG A 46 -4.32 6.75 -8.42
CA ARG A 46 -5.51 6.57 -9.25
C ARG A 46 -5.25 6.96 -10.70
N ARG A 47 -4.72 8.16 -10.94
CA ARG A 47 -4.33 8.59 -12.29
C ARG A 47 -3.36 7.61 -12.95
N LYS A 48 -2.37 7.09 -12.20
CA LYS A 48 -1.43 6.10 -12.72
C LYS A 48 -2.09 4.76 -13.06
N LEU A 49 -3.10 4.32 -12.30
CA LEU A 49 -3.87 3.14 -12.66
C LEU A 49 -4.63 3.34 -13.97
N ASP A 50 -5.15 4.54 -14.21
CA ASP A 50 -5.89 4.84 -15.43
C ASP A 50 -4.96 4.98 -16.65
N THR A 51 -3.91 5.80 -16.52
CA THR A 51 -3.07 6.22 -17.64
C THR A 51 -1.78 5.42 -17.80
N GLY A 52 -1.38 4.65 -16.79
CA GLY A 52 -0.11 3.91 -16.77
C GLY A 52 -0.28 2.41 -17.00
N ASN A 53 0.83 1.71 -17.21
CA ASN A 53 0.81 0.26 -17.29
C ASN A 53 0.46 -0.37 -15.93
N ILE A 54 -0.36 -1.41 -15.93
CA ILE A 54 -0.68 -2.20 -14.73
C ILE A 54 0.17 -3.46 -14.73
N THR A 55 0.98 -3.64 -13.69
CA THR A 55 1.70 -4.90 -13.45
C THR A 55 0.71 -5.99 -13.05
N VAL A 56 0.78 -7.14 -13.72
CA VAL A 56 -0.23 -8.21 -13.57
C VAL A 56 0.12 -9.24 -12.52
N SER A 57 1.41 -9.52 -12.32
CA SER A 57 1.91 -10.36 -11.24
C SER A 57 3.41 -10.11 -11.06
N ASN A 58 3.91 -10.27 -9.83
CA ASN A 58 5.35 -10.24 -9.51
C ASN A 58 5.92 -11.65 -9.26
N SER A 59 5.10 -12.68 -9.48
CA SER A 59 5.42 -14.08 -9.18
C SER A 59 5.67 -14.92 -10.43
N GLY A 60 5.58 -14.31 -11.62
CA GLY A 60 5.83 -14.95 -12.90
C GLY A 60 7.31 -14.97 -13.30
N PRO A 61 7.65 -15.54 -14.47
CA PRO A 61 9.04 -15.68 -14.94
C PRO A 61 9.70 -14.35 -15.35
N GLY A 62 8.97 -13.24 -15.29
CA GLY A 62 9.43 -11.90 -15.66
C GLY A 62 8.41 -10.84 -15.25
N LYS A 63 8.67 -9.58 -15.57
CA LYS A 63 7.71 -8.49 -15.32
C LYS A 63 6.67 -8.49 -16.43
N ALA A 64 5.41 -8.74 -16.10
CA ALA A 64 4.31 -8.59 -17.05
C ALA A 64 3.48 -7.34 -16.74
N GLU A 65 3.11 -6.63 -17.79
CA GLU A 65 2.37 -5.38 -17.73
C GLU A 65 1.27 -5.35 -18.80
N ILE A 66 0.12 -4.75 -18.46
CA ILE A 66 -0.94 -4.45 -19.42
C ILE A 66 -1.00 -2.93 -19.59
N THR A 67 -0.94 -2.45 -20.83
CA THR A 67 -1.04 -1.01 -21.14
C THR A 67 -2.47 -0.48 -21.06
N PRO A 68 -2.67 0.85 -21.00
CA PRO A 68 -4.01 1.45 -21.13
C PRO A 68 -4.72 1.12 -22.45
N THR A 69 -3.97 0.77 -23.50
CA THR A 69 -4.49 0.42 -24.83
C THR A 69 -4.78 -1.07 -24.99
N GLY A 70 -4.51 -1.89 -23.97
CA GLY A 70 -4.76 -3.33 -23.99
C GLY A 70 -3.65 -4.15 -24.66
N ASP A 71 -2.42 -3.66 -24.64
CA ASP A 71 -1.24 -4.43 -25.06
C ASP A 71 -0.67 -5.19 -23.86
N LEU A 72 -0.18 -6.41 -24.10
CA LEU A 72 0.58 -7.18 -23.11
C LEU A 72 2.07 -6.95 -23.35
N LEU A 73 2.80 -6.55 -22.30
CA LEU A 73 4.25 -6.43 -22.29
C LEU A 73 4.83 -7.48 -21.34
N ILE A 74 5.84 -8.20 -21.80
CA ILE A 74 6.63 -9.13 -20.98
C ILE A 74 8.09 -8.68 -21.04
N ASP A 75 8.66 -8.33 -19.89
CA ASP A 75 9.99 -7.73 -19.76
C ASP A 75 10.16 -6.52 -20.69
N GLY A 76 9.13 -5.67 -20.75
CA GLY A 76 9.09 -4.47 -21.59
C GLY A 76 8.89 -4.73 -23.10
N ARG A 77 8.79 -5.98 -23.54
CA ARG A 77 8.55 -6.34 -24.95
C ARG A 77 7.08 -6.60 -25.20
N THR A 78 6.53 -5.96 -26.23
CA THR A 78 5.14 -6.18 -26.65
C THR A 78 4.93 -7.59 -27.19
N VAL A 79 3.93 -8.28 -26.66
CA VAL A 79 3.44 -9.56 -27.17
C VAL A 79 2.41 -9.28 -28.26
N PRO A 80 2.50 -9.92 -29.44
CA PRO A 80 1.47 -9.80 -30.47
C PRO A 80 0.12 -10.29 -29.95
N VAL A 81 -0.92 -9.48 -30.08
CA VAL A 81 -2.29 -9.82 -29.65
C VAL A 81 -3.29 -9.55 -30.76
N SER A 82 -4.29 -10.42 -30.87
CA SER A 82 -5.44 -10.23 -31.74
C SER A 82 -6.40 -9.16 -31.16
N PRO A 83 -7.32 -8.61 -31.97
CA PRO A 83 -8.34 -7.69 -31.46
C PRO A 83 -9.19 -8.30 -30.33
N GLN A 84 -9.48 -9.60 -30.40
CA GLN A 84 -10.21 -10.31 -29.35
C GLN A 84 -9.40 -10.43 -28.06
N GLN A 85 -8.11 -10.77 -28.16
CA GLN A 85 -7.21 -10.85 -27.00
C GLN A 85 -7.02 -9.46 -26.36
N ARG A 86 -6.91 -8.40 -27.17
CA ARG A 86 -6.85 -7.02 -26.69
C ARG A 86 -8.11 -6.62 -25.90
N ALA A 87 -9.29 -7.01 -26.36
CA ALA A 87 -10.52 -6.78 -25.62
C ALA A 87 -10.52 -7.49 -24.25
N LEU A 88 -10.00 -8.72 -24.17
CA LEU A 88 -9.85 -9.44 -22.90
C LEU A 88 -8.81 -8.81 -21.97
N LEU A 89 -7.71 -8.28 -22.51
CA LEU A 89 -6.71 -7.53 -21.73
C LEU A 89 -7.30 -6.27 -21.12
N LEU A 90 -8.10 -5.51 -21.88
CA LEU A 90 -8.80 -4.32 -21.39
C LEU A 90 -9.84 -4.65 -20.33
N ASP A 91 -10.61 -5.72 -20.53
CA ASP A 91 -11.60 -6.18 -19.56
C ASP A 91 -10.94 -6.60 -18.23
N TYR A 92 -9.89 -7.41 -18.30
CA TYR A 92 -9.12 -7.82 -17.13
C TYR A 92 -8.50 -6.60 -16.42
N ARG A 93 -7.86 -5.70 -17.19
CA ARG A 93 -7.27 -4.46 -16.67
C ARG A 93 -8.28 -3.60 -15.91
N THR A 94 -9.48 -3.43 -16.47
CA THR A 94 -10.55 -2.64 -15.85
C THR A 94 -10.91 -3.21 -14.48
N LYS A 95 -11.11 -4.53 -14.39
CA LYS A 95 -11.42 -5.20 -13.12
C LYS A 95 -10.28 -5.09 -12.10
N VAL A 96 -9.02 -5.17 -12.52
CA VAL A 96 -7.87 -4.92 -11.63
C VAL A 96 -7.87 -3.49 -11.11
N ALA A 97 -8.11 -2.51 -11.97
CA ALA A 97 -8.17 -1.10 -11.59
C ALA A 97 -9.31 -0.83 -10.60
N GLU A 98 -10.48 -1.44 -10.79
CA GLU A 98 -11.62 -1.33 -9.86
C GLU A 98 -11.31 -1.91 -8.48
N VAL A 99 -10.65 -3.07 -8.41
CA VAL A 99 -10.23 -3.70 -7.15
C VAL A 99 -9.16 -2.84 -6.47
N ALA A 100 -8.15 -2.39 -7.21
CA ALA A 100 -7.08 -1.54 -6.68
C ALA A 100 -7.63 -0.19 -6.18
N GLY A 101 -8.55 0.44 -6.92
CA GLY A 101 -9.20 1.69 -6.54
C GLY A 101 -10.01 1.55 -5.25
N ALA A 102 -10.83 0.50 -5.14
CA ALA A 102 -11.56 0.24 -3.90
C ALA A 102 -10.62 -0.09 -2.72
N GLY A 103 -9.50 -0.78 -2.96
CA GLY A 103 -8.45 -0.99 -1.96
C GLY A 103 -7.83 0.32 -1.45
N MET A 104 -7.57 1.29 -2.35
CA MET A 104 -7.10 2.63 -1.96
C MET A 104 -8.11 3.36 -1.08
N ASP A 105 -9.40 3.25 -1.39
CA ASP A 105 -10.48 3.90 -0.64
C ASP A 105 -10.60 3.32 0.77
N ILE A 106 -10.55 1.99 0.88
CA ILE A 106 -10.56 1.29 2.17
C ILE A 106 -9.33 1.68 2.99
N GLY A 107 -8.13 1.66 2.38
CA GLY A 107 -6.89 2.05 3.06
C GLY A 107 -6.92 3.50 3.56
N THR A 108 -7.50 4.41 2.79
CA THR A 108 -7.67 5.82 3.18
C THR A 108 -8.60 5.96 4.38
N GLN A 109 -9.72 5.24 4.38
CA GLN A 109 -10.65 5.23 5.51
C GLN A 109 -10.01 4.62 6.77
N GLY A 110 -9.27 3.52 6.61
CA GLY A 110 -8.53 2.87 7.70
C GLY A 110 -7.47 3.79 8.32
N ALA A 111 -6.67 4.47 7.50
CA ALA A 111 -5.70 5.45 7.97
C ALA A 111 -6.38 6.63 8.70
N GLY A 112 -7.49 7.13 8.15
CA GLY A 112 -8.28 8.19 8.79
C GLY A 112 -8.84 7.78 10.15
N LEU A 113 -9.33 6.54 10.28
CA LEU A 113 -9.78 5.98 11.56
C LEU A 113 -8.62 5.86 12.56
N ALA A 114 -7.47 5.35 12.14
CA ALA A 114 -6.29 5.21 12.99
C ALA A 114 -5.81 6.56 13.54
N MET A 115 -5.73 7.59 12.69
CA MET A 115 -5.34 8.94 13.11
C MET A 115 -6.33 9.55 14.10
N LYS A 116 -7.64 9.37 13.88
CA LYS A 116 -8.68 9.79 14.83
C LYS A 116 -8.53 9.09 16.17
N ALA A 117 -8.36 7.76 16.18
CA ALA A 117 -8.19 6.98 17.39
C ALA A 117 -6.94 7.42 18.18
N MET A 118 -5.82 7.68 17.51
CA MET A 118 -4.62 8.23 18.16
C MET A 118 -4.86 9.62 18.77
N GLY A 119 -5.53 10.51 18.02
CA GLY A 119 -5.86 11.85 18.50
C GLY A 119 -6.81 11.83 19.70
N GLU A 120 -7.83 10.96 19.67
CA GLU A 120 -8.77 10.74 20.77
C GLU A 120 -8.08 10.13 21.99
N ALA A 121 -7.16 9.17 21.81
CA ALA A 121 -6.37 8.60 22.91
C ALA A 121 -5.48 9.64 23.59
N MET A 122 -4.78 10.48 22.82
CA MET A 122 -3.99 11.59 23.37
C MET A 122 -4.89 12.55 24.15
N ARG A 123 -6.04 12.94 23.57
CA ARG A 123 -7.00 13.84 24.23
C ARG A 123 -7.54 13.25 25.53
N GLY A 124 -7.83 11.95 25.55
CA GLY A 124 -8.29 11.23 26.74
C GLY A 124 -7.27 11.25 27.88
N VAL A 125 -5.98 11.15 27.59
CA VAL A 125 -4.90 11.27 28.60
C VAL A 125 -4.86 12.67 29.21
N PHE A 126 -5.05 13.72 28.39
CA PHE A 126 -4.98 15.10 28.88
C PHE A 126 -6.26 15.58 29.58
N THR A 127 -7.43 15.12 29.12
CA THR A 127 -8.73 15.66 29.55
C THR A 127 -9.53 14.71 30.45
N GLY A 128 -9.17 13.42 30.49
CA GLY A 128 -9.95 12.38 31.16
C GLY A 128 -11.25 12.02 30.45
N ASP A 129 -11.56 12.63 29.30
CA ASP A 129 -12.77 12.36 28.52
C ASP A 129 -12.53 11.17 27.59
N THR A 130 -13.05 10.01 27.98
CA THR A 130 -13.01 8.78 27.18
C THR A 130 -14.38 8.31 26.72
N GLN A 131 -15.45 9.07 27.01
CA GLN A 131 -16.81 8.59 26.76
C GLN A 131 -17.13 8.53 25.26
N GLY A 132 -17.61 7.36 24.82
CA GLY A 132 -18.11 7.14 23.46
C GLY A 132 -17.05 7.08 22.36
N ILE A 133 -15.76 7.18 22.68
CA ILE A 133 -14.66 7.00 21.71
C ILE A 133 -14.74 5.61 21.07
N GLU A 134 -14.82 4.56 21.90
CA GLU A 134 -14.89 3.17 21.44
C GLU A 134 -16.06 2.95 20.47
N GLN A 135 -17.25 3.45 20.81
CA GLN A 135 -18.44 3.27 19.97
C GLN A 135 -18.32 4.00 18.61
N ARG A 136 -17.69 5.19 18.58
CA ARG A 136 -17.43 5.91 17.32
C ARG A 136 -16.37 5.23 16.47
N VAL A 137 -15.33 4.68 17.10
CA VAL A 137 -14.27 3.94 16.41
C VAL A 137 -14.84 2.66 15.82
N GLU A 138 -15.63 1.91 16.60
CA GLU A 138 -16.27 0.66 16.15
C GLU A 138 -17.23 0.90 14.98
N SER A 139 -18.09 1.91 15.07
CA SER A 139 -19.01 2.25 13.98
C SER A 139 -18.29 2.63 12.69
N GLN A 140 -17.16 3.33 12.77
CA GLN A 140 -16.34 3.64 11.60
C GLN A 140 -15.62 2.38 11.07
N ALA A 141 -15.16 1.51 11.97
CA ALA A 141 -14.56 0.22 11.60
C ALA A 141 -15.57 -0.66 10.85
N ASP A 142 -16.83 -0.70 11.29
CA ASP A 142 -17.89 -1.45 10.60
C ASP A 142 -18.14 -0.96 9.17
N GLY A 143 -18.13 0.36 8.96
CA GLY A 143 -18.21 0.94 7.61
C GLY A 143 -17.06 0.49 6.71
N ILE A 144 -15.83 0.42 7.26
CA ILE A 144 -14.64 -0.06 6.54
C ILE A 144 -14.77 -1.57 6.24
N ARG A 145 -15.24 -2.38 7.20
CA ARG A 145 -15.52 -3.81 7.00
C ARG A 145 -16.58 -4.03 5.91
N GLU A 146 -17.60 -3.19 5.84
CA GLU A 146 -18.60 -3.25 4.76
C GLU A 146 -17.99 -2.89 3.40
N ALA A 147 -17.17 -1.84 3.33
CA ALA A 147 -16.45 -1.51 2.12
C ALA A 147 -15.52 -2.65 1.67
N ALA A 148 -14.85 -3.33 2.60
CA ALA A 148 -14.02 -4.50 2.33
C ALA A 148 -14.83 -5.70 1.82
N ARG A 149 -16.03 -5.97 2.36
CA ARG A 149 -16.94 -6.98 1.78
C ARG A 149 -17.29 -6.65 0.32
N LYS A 150 -17.63 -5.40 0.04
CA LYS A 150 -17.93 -4.94 -1.34
C LYS A 150 -16.73 -5.05 -2.28
N LEU A 151 -15.51 -4.96 -1.76
CA LEU A 151 -14.30 -5.26 -2.52
C LEU A 151 -14.21 -6.76 -2.85
N CYS A 152 -14.45 -7.64 -1.86
CA CYS A 152 -14.47 -9.09 -2.08
C CYS A 152 -15.52 -9.53 -3.11
N ASP A 153 -16.67 -8.84 -3.19
CA ASP A 153 -17.71 -9.07 -4.19
C ASP A 153 -17.21 -8.90 -5.64
N ARG A 154 -16.12 -8.16 -5.87
CA ARG A 154 -15.53 -7.93 -7.19
C ARG A 154 -14.56 -9.03 -7.63
N LEU A 155 -13.98 -9.76 -6.68
CA LEU A 155 -12.95 -10.76 -6.97
C LEU A 155 -13.42 -11.94 -7.85
N PRO A 156 -14.66 -12.47 -7.73
CA PRO A 156 -15.12 -13.52 -8.63
C PRO A 156 -15.10 -13.12 -10.11
N ALA A 157 -15.51 -11.88 -10.42
CA ALA A 157 -15.52 -11.37 -11.78
C ALA A 157 -14.10 -11.15 -12.30
N LEU A 158 -13.19 -10.66 -11.46
CA LEU A 158 -11.76 -10.53 -11.79
C LEU A 158 -11.11 -11.90 -12.03
N HIS A 159 -11.43 -12.91 -11.23
CA HIS A 159 -10.93 -14.27 -11.42
C HIS A 159 -11.43 -14.86 -12.74
N ALA A 160 -12.70 -14.67 -13.06
CA ALA A 160 -13.29 -15.15 -14.29
C ALA A 160 -12.61 -14.53 -15.53
N SER A 161 -12.38 -13.21 -15.52
CA SER A 161 -11.67 -12.54 -16.62
C SER A 161 -10.22 -13.01 -16.71
N GLN A 162 -9.55 -13.26 -15.58
CA GLN A 162 -8.18 -13.80 -15.57
C GLN A 162 -8.11 -15.15 -16.28
N LYS A 163 -9.03 -16.07 -15.93
CA LYS A 163 -9.10 -17.40 -16.55
C LYS A 163 -9.41 -17.33 -18.03
N GLN A 164 -10.34 -16.46 -18.42
CA GLN A 164 -10.69 -16.27 -19.82
C GLN A 164 -9.52 -15.73 -20.63
N LEU A 165 -8.80 -14.74 -20.08
CA LEU A 165 -7.61 -14.18 -20.71
C LEU A 165 -6.49 -15.23 -20.82
N ALA A 166 -6.22 -15.99 -19.76
CA ALA A 166 -5.21 -17.05 -19.76
C ALA A 166 -5.50 -18.16 -20.78
N ALA A 167 -6.78 -18.50 -20.98
CA ALA A 167 -7.20 -19.47 -21.99
C ALA A 167 -7.04 -18.94 -23.43
N ALA A 168 -7.22 -17.64 -23.64
CA ALA A 168 -7.17 -17.02 -24.96
C ALA A 168 -5.76 -16.54 -25.36
N LEU A 169 -4.87 -16.29 -24.39
CA LEU A 169 -3.53 -15.76 -24.59
C LEU A 169 -2.52 -16.57 -23.75
N PRO A 170 -1.91 -17.63 -24.32
CA PRO A 170 -1.02 -18.53 -23.58
C PRO A 170 0.16 -17.84 -22.88
N GLU A 171 0.69 -16.77 -23.48
CA GLU A 171 1.76 -15.94 -22.93
C GLU A 171 1.37 -15.26 -21.61
N PHE A 172 0.07 -15.07 -21.36
CA PHE A 172 -0.45 -14.52 -20.11
C PHE A 172 -0.62 -15.58 -19.01
N ALA A 173 -0.76 -16.86 -19.36
CA ALA A 173 -1.10 -17.93 -18.41
C ALA A 173 -0.16 -18.03 -17.18
N PRO A 174 1.17 -17.82 -17.28
CA PRO A 174 2.05 -17.83 -16.11
C PRO A 174 1.80 -16.71 -15.09
N TYR A 175 1.06 -15.67 -15.48
CA TYR A 175 0.74 -14.51 -14.64
C TYR A 175 -0.67 -14.57 -14.07
N ALA A 176 -1.48 -15.55 -14.49
CA ALA A 176 -2.82 -15.80 -13.98
C ALA A 176 -2.76 -16.57 -12.65
N THR A 177 -2.28 -15.89 -11.61
CA THR A 177 -1.97 -16.52 -10.31
C THR A 177 -3.13 -16.48 -9.31
N MET A 178 -4.23 -15.79 -9.61
CA MET A 178 -5.36 -15.68 -8.70
C MET A 178 -6.19 -16.95 -8.75
N THR A 179 -6.61 -17.42 -7.58
CA THR A 179 -7.32 -18.68 -7.39
C THR A 179 -8.69 -18.44 -6.76
N THR A 180 -9.54 -19.46 -6.78
CA THR A 180 -10.80 -19.45 -6.01
C THR A 180 -10.55 -19.33 -4.50
N LYS A 181 -9.39 -19.78 -4.02
CA LYS A 181 -9.01 -19.64 -2.61
C LYS A 181 -8.85 -18.17 -2.25
N ASP A 182 -8.19 -17.36 -3.06
CA ASP A 182 -8.02 -15.91 -2.80
C ASP A 182 -9.37 -15.19 -2.70
N VAL A 183 -10.36 -15.60 -3.52
CA VAL A 183 -11.74 -15.09 -3.42
C VAL A 183 -12.37 -15.45 -2.08
N THR A 184 -12.20 -16.70 -1.64
CA THR A 184 -12.79 -17.23 -0.40
C THR A 184 -12.13 -16.62 0.84
N ASP A 185 -10.80 -16.56 0.84
CA ASP A 185 -9.98 -16.00 1.90
C ASP A 185 -10.31 -14.52 2.10
N CYS A 186 -10.57 -13.74 1.03
CA CYS A 186 -11.01 -12.35 1.17
C CYS A 186 -12.23 -12.20 2.09
N TYR A 187 -13.25 -13.04 1.94
CA TYR A 187 -14.43 -12.96 2.81
C TYR A 187 -14.13 -13.39 4.24
N GLN A 188 -13.30 -14.43 4.41
CA GLN A 188 -12.89 -14.91 5.74
C GLN A 188 -12.09 -13.84 6.49
N ASP A 189 -11.12 -13.20 5.84
CA ASP A 189 -10.31 -12.14 6.43
C ASP A 189 -11.16 -10.94 6.88
N VAL A 190 -12.24 -10.63 6.15
CA VAL A 190 -13.16 -9.53 6.50
C VAL A 190 -14.16 -9.93 7.59
N THR A 191 -14.47 -11.21 7.78
CA THR A 191 -15.32 -11.70 8.88
C THR A 191 -14.55 -11.97 10.18
N ASP A 192 -13.30 -12.41 10.07
CA ASP A 192 -12.51 -12.91 11.20
C ASP A 192 -11.64 -11.82 11.87
N GLY A 193 -11.84 -10.56 11.47
CA GLY A 193 -11.07 -9.36 11.84
C GLY A 193 -10.96 -8.99 13.33
N ASP A 194 -11.35 -9.89 14.24
CA ASP A 194 -11.15 -9.79 15.69
C ASP A 194 -9.98 -10.65 16.21
N SER A 195 -9.45 -11.58 15.41
CA SER A 195 -8.45 -12.56 15.89
C SER A 195 -6.99 -12.24 15.57
N ASN A 196 -6.71 -11.24 14.72
CA ASN A 196 -5.34 -10.78 14.49
C ASN A 196 -5.33 -9.32 13.97
N PRO A 197 -5.07 -8.31 14.82
CA PRO A 197 -4.94 -6.94 14.34
C PRO A 197 -3.75 -6.86 13.36
N PRO A 198 -3.81 -5.99 12.33
CA PRO A 198 -2.65 -5.71 11.51
C PRO A 198 -1.50 -5.29 12.42
N GLY A 199 -0.39 -6.02 12.34
CA GLY A 199 0.83 -5.68 13.08
C GLY A 199 1.26 -4.24 12.80
N PRO A 200 2.07 -3.63 13.69
CA PRO A 200 2.53 -2.26 13.50
C PRO A 200 3.16 -2.12 12.11
N PRO A 201 2.98 -0.97 11.43
CA PRO A 201 3.59 -0.75 10.12
C PRO A 201 5.10 -0.97 10.25
N THR A 202 5.59 -2.06 9.66
CA THR A 202 7.03 -2.26 9.56
C THR A 202 7.54 -1.15 8.67
N ALA A 203 8.49 -0.37 9.18
CA ALA A 203 9.12 0.76 8.49
C ALA A 203 9.98 0.26 7.32
N SER A 204 9.34 -0.31 6.30
CA SER A 204 9.95 -0.79 5.07
C SER A 204 9.13 -0.35 3.86
N ILE A 205 8.78 0.94 3.84
CA ILE A 205 8.43 1.64 2.62
C ILE A 205 9.46 2.76 2.47
N ALA A 206 10.71 2.35 2.21
CA ALA A 206 11.63 3.26 1.54
C ALA A 206 11.21 3.28 0.06
N PRO A 207 10.88 4.44 -0.54
CA PRO A 207 10.73 4.51 -1.98
C PRO A 207 12.07 4.09 -2.62
N SER A 208 12.05 3.07 -3.48
CA SER A 208 13.21 2.69 -4.27
C SER A 208 13.70 3.92 -5.06
N PRO A 209 14.97 4.33 -4.95
CA PRO A 209 15.48 5.43 -5.75
C PRO A 209 15.75 4.91 -7.16
N THR A 210 14.80 5.09 -8.06
CA THR A 210 15.08 5.11 -9.50
C THR A 210 14.60 6.45 -10.06
N ALA A 211 15.31 7.51 -9.65
CA ALA A 211 15.38 8.73 -10.43
C ALA A 211 16.54 8.55 -11.41
N GLY A 212 16.19 8.39 -12.69
CA GLY A 212 17.16 8.38 -13.78
C GLY A 212 18.01 9.64 -13.77
N ALA A 213 19.30 9.44 -14.04
CA ALA A 213 20.25 10.48 -14.33
C ALA A 213 19.75 11.37 -15.48
N ALA A 214 19.65 12.67 -15.23
CA ALA A 214 19.61 13.66 -16.30
C ALA A 214 21.04 13.82 -16.86
N PRO A 215 21.25 13.87 -18.18
CA PRO A 215 22.54 14.25 -18.73
C PRO A 215 22.76 15.75 -18.55
N SER A 216 23.90 16.10 -17.97
CA SER A 216 24.43 17.46 -17.92
C SER A 216 24.91 17.90 -19.31
N ASP A 217 24.26 18.92 -19.87
CA ASP A 217 24.75 19.68 -21.02
C ASP A 217 25.95 20.57 -20.62
N PRO A 218 26.93 20.78 -21.52
CA PRO A 218 28.11 21.60 -21.26
C PRO A 218 27.81 23.10 -21.40
N VAL A 219 28.33 23.90 -20.45
CA VAL A 219 28.41 25.36 -20.55
C VAL A 219 29.36 25.74 -21.69
N ALA A 220 28.78 26.35 -22.73
CA ALA A 220 29.49 27.19 -23.69
C ALA A 220 29.59 28.62 -23.11
N GLY A 221 30.77 29.23 -23.22
CA GLY A 221 31.08 30.54 -22.66
C GLY A 221 30.45 31.72 -23.39
N ALA A 222 30.51 32.87 -22.73
CA ALA A 222 30.53 34.19 -23.34
C ALA A 222 31.30 35.13 -22.40
N GLU A 223 32.41 35.63 -22.93
CA GLU A 223 33.09 36.93 -22.74
C GLU A 223 32.93 37.71 -21.44
#